data_AF-A0A5M9U5X3-F1
#
_entry.id   AF-A0A5M9U5X3-F1
#
_cell.length_a   1.000
_cell.length_b   1.000
_cell.length_c   1.000
_cell.angle_alpha   90.00
_cell.angle_beta   90.00
_cell.angle_gamma   90.00
#
_symmetry.space_group_name_H-M   'P 1'
#
loop_
_entity.id
_entity.type
_entity.pdbx_description
1 polymer ?
#
loop_
_entity_poly.entity_id
_entity_poly.type
_entity_poly.pdbx_seq_one_letter_code
_entity_poly.pdbx_strand_id
1 'polypeptide(L)'
;MNQVSLPSMTVLQYLAHIHQLSYTQVCKEVGLTPQQFNDWVKKRRPIPKDRLQQLADYFHVEHEVLIDGQHYLRDLTPENTVDVQILFIQQKLEKEGEEEEQKAYKMKLLQLLREKHKQALISRFAAIIEQGGEKTLKHSEEWLSKAESMASVSAPFSHQEGEK
;
A
#
# COMPACT_ATOMS: atom_id res chain seq x y z
N MET A 1 -19.51 -5.99 3.67
CA MET A 1 -18.20 -5.74 3.05
C MET A 1 -17.41 -7.04 3.11
N ASN A 2 -17.30 -7.77 2.00
CA ASN A 2 -16.46 -8.96 1.96
C ASN A 2 -15.01 -8.49 1.90
N GLN A 3 -14.35 -8.45 3.06
CA GLN A 3 -12.90 -8.37 3.10
C GLN A 3 -12.38 -9.69 2.55
N VAL A 4 -11.93 -9.68 1.30
CA VAL A 4 -11.10 -10.76 0.77
C VAL A 4 -9.84 -10.74 1.64
N SER A 5 -9.79 -11.70 2.58
CA SER A 5 -8.61 -11.93 3.40
C SER A 5 -7.48 -12.29 2.45
N LEU A 6 -6.61 -11.31 2.16
CA LEU A 6 -5.34 -11.60 1.50
C LEU A 6 -4.61 -12.60 2.40
N PRO A 7 -4.02 -13.68 1.85
CA PRO A 7 -3.15 -14.53 2.64
C PRO A 7 -2.11 -13.64 3.34
N SER A 8 -1.92 -13.84 4.64
CA SER A 8 -0.99 -13.06 5.46
C SER A 8 0.40 -13.14 4.85
N MET A 9 0.74 -12.08 4.11
CA MET A 9 1.93 -11.99 3.28
C MET A 9 2.82 -10.89 3.84
N THR A 10 4.12 -11.09 3.78
CA THR A 10 5.10 -10.05 4.13
C THR A 10 5.33 -9.09 2.97
N VAL A 11 5.86 -7.91 3.25
CA VAL A 11 6.26 -6.94 2.21
C VAL A 11 7.23 -7.58 1.20
N LEU A 12 8.19 -8.40 1.66
CA LEU A 12 9.14 -9.11 0.78
C LEU A 12 8.44 -10.05 -0.20
N GLN A 13 7.47 -10.83 0.28
CA GLN A 13 6.70 -11.73 -0.59
C GLN A 13 5.84 -10.96 -1.59
N TYR A 14 5.32 -9.79 -1.18
CA TYR A 14 4.54 -8.93 -2.06
C TYR A 14 5.39 -8.28 -3.15
N LEU A 15 6.59 -7.82 -2.81
CA LEU A 15 7.58 -7.33 -3.78
C LEU A 15 7.91 -8.40 -4.83
N ALA A 16 8.18 -9.64 -4.40
CA ALA A 16 8.38 -10.74 -5.34
C ALA A 16 7.15 -10.94 -6.25
N HIS A 17 5.94 -10.87 -5.69
CA HIS A 17 4.69 -11.03 -6.44
C HIS A 17 4.49 -9.95 -7.51
N ILE A 18 4.62 -8.66 -7.17
CA ILE A 18 4.39 -7.55 -8.14
C ILE A 18 5.48 -7.46 -9.20
N HIS A 19 6.69 -7.93 -8.90
CA HIS A 19 7.77 -8.11 -9.89
C HIS A 19 7.62 -9.40 -10.71
N GLN A 20 6.60 -10.23 -10.44
CA GLN A 20 6.38 -11.53 -11.09
C GLN A 20 7.55 -12.51 -10.94
N LEU A 21 8.23 -12.46 -9.78
CA LEU A 21 9.36 -13.30 -9.43
C LEU A 21 8.93 -14.44 -8.52
N SER A 22 9.45 -15.63 -8.77
CA SER A 22 9.35 -16.75 -7.81
C SER A 22 10.32 -16.56 -6.65
N TYR A 23 9.99 -17.09 -5.47
CA TYR A 23 10.87 -17.00 -4.30
C TYR A 23 12.23 -17.69 -4.53
N THR A 24 12.26 -18.73 -5.36
CA THR A 24 13.51 -19.41 -5.74
C THR A 24 14.40 -18.52 -6.61
N GLN A 25 13.83 -17.73 -7.52
CA GLN A 25 14.58 -16.72 -8.29
C GLN A 25 15.18 -15.67 -7.37
N VAL A 26 14.37 -15.10 -6.47
CA VAL A 26 14.86 -14.12 -5.48
C VAL A 26 16.00 -14.71 -4.64
N CYS A 27 15.83 -15.94 -4.14
CA CYS A 27 16.88 -16.62 -3.37
C CYS A 27 18.18 -16.77 -4.18
N LYS A 28 18.07 -17.18 -5.45
CA LYS A 28 19.24 -17.41 -6.32
C LYS A 28 19.98 -16.10 -6.63
N GLU A 29 19.24 -15.04 -6.96
CA GLU A 29 19.82 -13.75 -7.39
C GLU A 29 20.43 -12.99 -6.21
N VAL A 30 19.85 -13.10 -5.02
CA VAL A 30 20.35 -12.46 -3.80
C VAL A 30 21.41 -13.33 -3.09
N GLY A 31 21.55 -14.61 -3.45
CA GLY A 31 22.49 -15.53 -2.81
C GLY A 31 22.03 -15.99 -1.42
N LEU A 32 20.75 -16.32 -1.30
CA LEU A 32 20.07 -16.82 -0.10
C LEU A 32 19.63 -18.27 -0.30
N THR A 33 19.53 -19.05 0.77
CA THR A 33 18.87 -20.36 0.70
C THR A 33 17.36 -20.22 0.90
N PRO A 34 16.53 -21.10 0.30
CA PRO A 34 15.08 -21.11 0.52
C PRO A 34 14.70 -21.26 2.01
N GLN A 35 15.54 -21.93 2.79
CA GLN A 35 15.37 -22.04 4.24
C GLN A 35 15.50 -20.68 4.92
N GLN A 36 16.51 -19.87 4.54
CA GLN A 36 16.68 -18.53 5.11
C GLN A 36 15.49 -17.63 4.81
N PHE A 37 15.04 -17.64 3.55
CA PHE A 37 13.87 -16.88 3.12
C PHE A 37 12.62 -17.27 3.91
N ASN A 38 12.35 -18.58 4.04
CA ASN A 38 11.20 -19.08 4.81
C ASN A 38 11.29 -18.74 6.29
N ASP A 39 12.47 -18.78 6.91
CA ASP A 39 12.64 -18.44 8.32
C ASP A 39 12.34 -16.96 8.58
N TRP A 40 12.67 -16.07 7.65
CA TRP A 40 12.34 -14.64 7.75
C TRP A 40 10.86 -14.36 7.49
N VAL A 41 10.27 -14.99 6.47
CA VAL A 41 8.82 -14.89 6.20
C VAL A 41 7.99 -15.35 7.40
N LYS A 42 8.43 -16.42 8.07
CA LYS A 42 7.79 -16.94 9.29
C LYS A 42 8.21 -16.20 10.57
N LYS A 43 8.99 -15.12 10.45
CA LYS A 43 9.51 -14.31 11.57
C LYS A 43 10.21 -15.13 12.67
N ARG A 44 10.87 -16.23 12.29
CA ARG A 44 11.59 -17.09 13.25
C ARG A 44 12.87 -16.46 13.76
N ARG A 45 13.43 -15.52 12.99
CA ARG A 45 14.64 -14.77 13.33
C ARG A 45 14.66 -13.43 12.57
N PRO A 46 15.36 -12.40 13.09
CA PRO A 46 15.54 -11.14 12.39
C PRO A 46 16.44 -11.30 11.16
N ILE A 47 16.38 -10.33 10.25
CA ILE A 47 17.24 -10.25 9.07
C ILE A 47 18.57 -9.58 9.43
N PRO A 48 19.72 -10.24 9.18
CA PRO A 48 21.04 -9.62 9.30
C PRO A 48 21.18 -8.39 8.39
N LYS A 49 21.90 -7.35 8.84
CA LYS A 49 22.02 -6.07 8.11
C LYS A 49 22.60 -6.22 6.70
N ASP A 50 23.60 -7.08 6.53
CA ASP A 50 24.21 -7.40 5.24
C ASP A 50 23.18 -8.02 4.26
N ARG A 51 22.34 -8.92 4.76
CA ARG A 51 21.29 -9.57 3.95
C ARG A 51 20.12 -8.66 3.66
N LEU A 52 19.80 -7.79 4.61
CA LEU A 52 18.79 -6.76 4.44
C LEU A 52 19.20 -5.80 3.32
N GLN A 53 20.47 -5.38 3.28
CA GLN A 53 21.00 -4.55 2.19
C GLN A 53 20.92 -5.22 0.83
N GLN A 54 21.32 -6.50 0.73
CA GLN A 54 21.21 -7.23 -0.53
C GLN A 54 19.77 -7.32 -1.05
N LEU A 55 18.79 -7.50 -0.14
CA LEU A 55 17.37 -7.52 -0.51
C LEU A 55 16.86 -6.14 -0.94
N ALA A 56 17.23 -5.09 -0.20
CA ALA A 56 16.87 -3.71 -0.51
C ALA A 56 17.42 -3.28 -1.88
N ASP A 57 18.70 -3.55 -2.13
CA ASP A 57 19.35 -3.25 -3.41
C ASP A 57 18.69 -4.01 -4.56
N TYR A 58 18.37 -5.30 -4.35
CA TYR A 58 17.74 -6.14 -5.36
C TYR A 58 16.37 -5.61 -5.80
N PHE A 59 15.56 -5.13 -4.85
CA PHE A 59 14.23 -4.56 -5.13
C PHE A 59 14.26 -3.04 -5.35
N HIS A 60 15.42 -2.39 -5.26
CA HIS A 60 15.60 -0.94 -5.31
C HIS A 60 14.69 -0.18 -4.32
N VAL A 61 14.60 -0.67 -3.08
CA VAL A 61 13.81 -0.06 -2.00
C VAL A 61 14.69 0.23 -0.79
N GLU A 62 14.28 1.18 0.06
CA GLU A 62 14.90 1.40 1.36
C GLU A 62 14.64 0.22 2.32
N HIS A 63 15.57 -0.05 3.23
CA HIS A 63 15.47 -1.19 4.16
C HIS A 63 14.23 -1.14 5.06
N GLU A 64 13.83 0.06 5.47
CA GLU A 64 12.68 0.36 6.33
C GLU A 64 11.34 -0.03 5.69
N VAL A 65 11.33 -0.21 4.36
CA VAL A 65 10.18 -0.78 3.64
C VAL A 65 10.04 -2.26 3.97
N LEU A 66 11.15 -2.99 4.12
CA LEU A 66 11.17 -4.43 4.32
C LEU A 66 10.99 -4.84 5.78
N ILE A 67 11.58 -4.11 6.73
CA ILE A 67 11.67 -4.53 8.14
C ILE A 67 11.01 -3.58 9.14
N ASP A 68 10.61 -4.11 10.29
CA ASP A 68 10.21 -3.35 11.46
C ASP A 68 11.42 -2.91 12.31
N GLY A 69 11.16 -2.19 13.41
CA GLY A 69 12.21 -1.71 14.33
C GLY A 69 12.99 -2.82 15.05
N GLN A 70 12.56 -4.09 14.93
CA GLN A 70 13.24 -5.26 15.48
C GLN A 70 13.92 -6.10 14.39
N HIS A 71 13.99 -5.60 13.15
CA HIS A 71 14.58 -6.26 11.99
C HIS A 71 13.83 -7.52 11.52
N TYR A 72 12.55 -7.66 11.84
CA TYR A 72 11.70 -8.69 11.26
C TYR A 72 10.99 -8.15 10.03
N LEU A 73 10.66 -9.03 9.08
CA LEU A 73 9.89 -8.63 7.91
C LEU A 73 8.55 -8.02 8.32
N ARG A 74 8.22 -6.87 7.75
CA ARG A 74 6.92 -6.24 7.92
C ARG A 74 5.86 -7.11 7.27
N ASP A 75 4.73 -7.22 7.95
CA ASP A 75 3.52 -7.73 7.32
C ASP A 75 3.02 -6.72 6.31
N LEU A 76 2.41 -7.22 5.25
CA LEU A 76 1.69 -6.40 4.30
C LEU A 76 0.39 -5.93 4.96
N THR A 77 0.21 -4.62 5.06
CA THR A 77 -0.99 -3.95 5.55
C THR A 77 -1.63 -3.15 4.41
N PRO A 78 -2.92 -2.81 4.48
CA PRO A 78 -3.56 -1.98 3.45
C PRO A 78 -2.82 -0.65 3.22
N GLU A 79 -2.27 -0.06 4.30
CA GLU A 79 -1.51 1.19 4.25
C GLU A 79 -0.17 1.01 3.52
N ASN A 80 0.67 0.07 3.95
CA ASN A 80 1.98 -0.11 3.33
C ASN A 80 1.91 -0.77 1.94
N THR A 81 0.81 -1.45 1.60
CA THR A 81 0.60 -1.99 0.25
C THR A 81 0.59 -0.87 -0.79
N VAL A 82 -0.12 0.22 -0.49
CA VAL A 82 -0.20 1.39 -1.39
C VAL A 82 1.17 2.00 -1.58
N ASP A 83 1.96 2.12 -0.51
CA ASP A 83 3.32 2.64 -0.56
C ASP A 83 4.25 1.77 -1.42
N VAL A 84 4.21 0.45 -1.23
CA VAL A 84 5.03 -0.49 -2.00
C VAL A 84 4.64 -0.47 -3.48
N GLN A 85 3.35 -0.38 -3.80
CA GLN A 85 2.89 -0.23 -5.19
C GLN A 85 3.34 1.09 -5.82
N ILE A 86 3.31 2.20 -5.07
CA ILE A 86 3.81 3.50 -5.55
C ILE A 86 5.29 3.39 -5.90
N LEU A 87 6.11 2.82 -5.02
CA LEU A 87 7.54 2.63 -5.25
C LEU A 87 7.79 1.79 -6.52
N PHE A 88 7.10 0.65 -6.65
CA PHE A 88 7.21 -0.20 -7.84
C PHE A 88 6.88 0.56 -9.13
N ILE A 89 5.78 1.32 -9.15
CA ILE A 89 5.36 2.06 -10.34
C ILE A 89 6.34 3.19 -10.66
N GLN A 90 6.87 3.88 -9.65
CA GLN A 90 7.90 4.91 -9.85
C GLN A 90 9.15 4.31 -10.50
N GLN A 91 9.65 3.18 -10.00
CA GLN A 91 10.76 2.45 -10.61
C GLN A 91 10.48 2.03 -12.06
N LYS A 92 9.22 1.64 -12.37
CA LYS A 92 8.83 1.30 -13.75
C LYS A 92 8.78 2.51 -14.67
N LEU A 93 8.40 3.67 -14.15
CA LEU A 93 8.36 4.94 -14.91
C LEU A 93 9.75 5.54 -15.14
N GLU A 94 10.71 5.27 -14.25
CA GLU A 94 12.11 5.66 -14.43
C GLU A 94 12.82 4.85 -15.52
N LYS A 95 12.34 3.63 -15.79
CA LYS A 95 12.84 2.79 -16.88
C LYS A 95 12.19 3.20 -18.19
N GLU A 96 12.98 3.27 -19.26
CA GLU A 96 12.45 3.42 -20.60
C GLU A 96 11.55 2.21 -20.92
N GLY A 97 10.37 2.49 -21.46
CA GLY A 97 9.34 1.50 -21.73
C GLY A 97 8.37 2.01 -22.80
N GLU A 98 7.42 1.17 -23.19
CA GLU A 98 6.44 1.53 -24.20
C GLU A 98 5.53 2.67 -23.72
N GLU A 99 5.20 3.61 -24.61
CA GLU A 99 4.45 4.82 -24.26
C GLU A 99 3.09 4.51 -23.61
N GLU A 100 2.36 3.50 -24.12
CA GLU A 100 1.06 3.13 -23.58
C GLU A 100 1.18 2.45 -22.20
N GLU A 101 2.25 1.68 -21.97
CA GLU A 101 2.56 1.10 -20.65
C GLU A 101 2.90 2.21 -19.64
N GLN A 102 3.74 3.16 -20.02
CA GLN A 102 4.07 4.33 -19.19
C GLN A 102 2.83 5.17 -18.85
N LYS A 103 1.91 5.34 -19.80
CA LYS A 103 0.65 6.03 -19.59
C LYS A 103 -0.24 5.28 -18.60
N ALA A 104 -0.35 3.96 -18.72
CA ALA A 104 -1.07 3.13 -17.75
C ALA A 104 -0.48 3.24 -16.34
N TYR A 105 0.85 3.21 -16.21
CA TYR A 105 1.55 3.41 -14.94
C TYR A 105 1.31 4.81 -14.36
N LYS A 106 1.37 5.88 -15.16
CA LYS A 106 1.05 7.25 -14.72
C LYS A 106 -0.38 7.35 -14.19
N MET A 107 -1.34 6.77 -14.90
CA MET A 107 -2.74 6.74 -14.45
C MET A 107 -2.90 5.98 -13.13
N LYS A 108 -2.26 4.82 -13.01
CA LYS A 108 -2.30 4.01 -11.77
C LYS A 108 -1.64 4.74 -10.60
N LEU A 109 -0.50 5.41 -10.83
CA LEU A 109 0.18 6.21 -9.81
C LEU A 109 -0.72 7.34 -9.28
N LEU A 110 -1.39 8.07 -10.17
CA LEU A 110 -2.33 9.13 -9.78
C LEU A 110 -3.50 8.57 -8.94
N GLN A 111 -4.01 7.39 -9.29
CA GLN A 111 -5.04 6.73 -8.49
C GLN A 111 -4.53 6.39 -7.09
N LEU A 112 -3.37 5.75 -6.99
CA LEU A 112 -2.79 5.35 -5.71
C LEU A 112 -2.46 6.54 -4.81
N LEU A 113 -1.95 7.64 -5.37
CA LEU A 113 -1.70 8.87 -4.61
C LEU A 113 -2.99 9.46 -4.05
N ARG A 114 -4.11 9.42 -4.80
CA ARG A 114 -5.43 9.85 -4.30
C ARG A 114 -5.93 8.94 -3.19
N GLU A 115 -5.77 7.63 -3.32
CA GLU A 115 -6.15 6.65 -2.30
C GLU A 115 -5.33 6.85 -1.01
N LYS A 116 -4.01 6.99 -1.13
CA LYS A 116 -3.11 7.31 0.00
C LYS A 116 -3.51 8.60 0.70
N HIS A 117 -3.79 9.65 -0.05
CA HIS A 117 -4.22 10.93 0.53
C HIS A 117 -5.55 10.80 1.28
N LYS A 118 -6.54 10.08 0.73
CA LYS A 118 -7.81 9.80 1.42
C LYS A 118 -7.60 9.03 2.72
N GLN A 119 -6.76 8.00 2.70
CA GLN A 119 -6.42 7.24 3.91
C GLN A 119 -5.76 8.13 4.97
N ALA A 120 -4.81 8.97 4.59
CA ALA A 120 -4.15 9.91 5.50
C ALA A 120 -5.16 10.87 6.17
N LEU A 121 -6.13 11.38 5.41
CA LEU A 121 -7.21 12.21 5.96
C LEU A 121 -8.07 11.43 6.96
N ILE A 122 -8.46 10.19 6.63
CA ILE A 122 -9.26 9.34 7.52
C ILE A 122 -8.49 9.05 8.81
N SER A 123 -7.23 8.63 8.73
CA SER A 123 -6.41 8.32 9.91
C SER A 123 -6.22 9.54 10.81
N ARG A 124 -5.97 10.71 10.22
CA ARG A 124 -5.86 11.96 10.97
C ARG A 124 -7.17 12.33 11.65
N PHE A 125 -8.30 12.16 10.96
CA PHE A 125 -9.61 12.44 11.53
C PHE A 125 -9.94 11.47 12.68
N ALA A 126 -9.69 10.18 12.50
CA ALA A 126 -9.87 9.17 13.55
C ALA A 126 -9.05 9.52 14.81
N ALA A 127 -7.79 9.91 14.65
CA ALA A 127 -6.94 10.31 15.78
C ALA A 127 -7.48 11.55 16.52
N ILE A 128 -8.05 12.53 15.80
CA ILE A 128 -8.70 13.72 16.41
C ILE A 128 -9.92 13.31 17.23
N ILE A 129 -10.73 12.36 16.73
CA ILE A 129 -11.91 11.86 17.45
C ILE A 129 -11.50 11.09 18.70
N GLU A 130 -10.52 10.19 18.60
CA GLU A 130 -10.06 9.36 19.73
C GLU A 130 -9.43 10.19 20.86
N GLN A 131 -8.69 11.25 20.52
CA GLN A 131 -8.03 12.12 21.49
C GLN A 131 -8.92 13.30 21.94
N GLY A 132 -10.00 13.54 21.21
CA GLY A 132 -10.90 14.66 21.41
C GLY A 132 -11.84 14.46 22.60
N GLY A 133 -12.25 15.57 23.21
CA GLY A 133 -13.36 15.57 24.18
C GLY A 133 -14.72 15.72 23.49
N GLU A 134 -15.78 15.76 24.29
CA GLU A 134 -17.17 15.90 23.84
C GLU A 134 -17.40 17.07 22.87
N LYS A 135 -16.69 18.20 23.06
CA LYS A 135 -16.74 19.35 22.14
C LYS A 135 -16.21 19.02 20.74
N THR A 136 -15.14 18.25 20.65
CA THR A 136 -14.53 17.83 19.37
C THR A 136 -15.46 16.87 18.63
N LEU A 137 -16.10 15.96 19.36
CA LEU A 137 -17.07 15.03 18.79
C LEU A 137 -18.27 15.78 18.20
N LYS A 138 -18.88 16.67 18.99
CA LYS A 138 -20.02 17.47 18.54
C LYS A 138 -19.71 18.33 17.32
N HIS A 139 -18.55 18.99 17.29
CA HIS A 139 -18.14 19.78 16.13
C HIS A 139 -17.92 18.92 14.88
N SER A 140 -17.37 17.72 15.07
CA SER A 140 -17.15 16.75 14.00
C SER A 140 -18.46 16.24 13.40
N GLU A 141 -19.46 15.95 14.24
CA GLU A 141 -20.81 15.57 13.81
C GLU A 141 -21.47 16.70 13.00
N GLU A 142 -21.43 17.94 13.50
CA GLU A 142 -21.99 19.11 12.80
C GLU A 142 -21.31 19.35 11.44
N TRP A 143 -20.00 19.16 11.34
CA TRP A 143 -19.28 19.27 10.09
C TRP A 143 -19.63 18.13 9.13
N LEU A 144 -19.72 16.88 9.62
CA LEU A 144 -20.10 15.72 8.82
C LEU A 144 -21.50 15.89 8.20
N SER A 145 -22.50 16.29 8.99
CA SER A 145 -23.85 16.53 8.46
C SER A 145 -23.89 17.60 7.35
N LYS A 146 -23.07 18.65 7.47
CA LYS A 146 -22.92 19.65 6.40
C LYS A 146 -22.24 19.05 5.17
N ALA A 147 -21.16 18.30 5.35
CA ALA A 147 -20.44 17.66 4.25
C ALA A 147 -21.32 16.65 3.49
N GLU A 148 -22.14 15.87 4.18
CA GLU A 148 -23.12 14.96 3.58
C GLU A 148 -24.13 15.71 2.72
N SER A 149 -24.66 16.83 3.23
CA SER A 149 -25.59 17.68 2.47
C SER A 149 -24.97 18.21 1.17
N MET A 150 -23.68 18.58 1.20
CA MET A 150 -22.95 19.04 0.01
C MET A 150 -22.70 17.91 -0.98
N ALA A 151 -22.34 16.72 -0.50
CA ALA A 151 -22.10 15.54 -1.34
C ALA A 151 -23.39 15.09 -2.05
N SER A 152 -24.53 15.10 -1.36
CA SER A 152 -25.84 14.76 -1.93
C SER A 152 -26.33 15.77 -2.98
N VAL A 153 -25.98 17.05 -2.86
CA VAL A 153 -26.32 18.08 -3.87
C VAL A 153 -25.48 17.94 -5.15
N SER A 154 -24.29 17.34 -5.06
CA SER A 154 -23.38 17.13 -6.19
C SER A 154 -23.57 15.82 -6.97
N ALA A 155 -24.50 14.94 -6.57
CA ALA A 155 -24.85 13.75 -7.34
C ALA A 155 -25.87 14.12 -8.44
N PRO A 156 -25.56 13.99 -9.74
CA PRO A 156 -26.54 14.25 -10.79
C PRO A 156 -27.68 13.24 -10.68
N PHE A 157 -28.91 13.76 -10.75
CA PHE A 157 -30.12 13.01 -11.02
C PHE A 157 -29.91 11.99 -12.15
N SER A 158 -29.91 10.70 -11.82
CA SER A 158 -30.17 9.63 -12.76
C SER A 158 -31.67 9.36 -12.77
N HIS A 159 -32.41 10.05 -13.63
CA HIS A 159 -33.73 9.69 -14.17
C HIS A 159 -33.98 10.67 -15.34
N GLN A 160 -34.40 10.27 -16.53
CA GLN A 160 -35.42 9.28 -16.86
C GLN A 160 -35.07 8.50 -18.13
N GLU A 161 -35.22 7.18 -18.05
CA GLU A 161 -35.73 6.40 -19.18
C GLU A 161 -37.13 6.91 -19.49
N GLY A 162 -37.34 7.36 -20.72
CA GLY A 162 -38.64 7.69 -21.30
C GLY A 162 -38.87 6.78 -22.49
N GLU A 163 -39.89 5.96 -22.35
CA GLU A 163 -40.36 4.84 -23.16
C GLU A 163 -40.50 5.14 -24.67
N LYS A 164 -40.36 4.05 -25.45
CA LYS A 164 -40.84 3.93 -26.83
C LYS A 164 -42.36 3.77 -26.87
#